data_AF-A0A3P8LZF2-F1
#
_entry.id   AF-A0A3P8LZF2-F1
#
_cell.length_a   1.000
_cell.length_b   1.000
_cell.length_c   1.000
_cell.angle_alpha   90.00
_cell.angle_beta   90.00
_cell.angle_gamma   90.00
#
_symmetry.space_group_name_H-M   'P 1'
#
loop_
_entity.id
_entity.type
_entity.pdbx_description
1 polymer ?
#
loop_
_entity_poly.entity_id
_entity_poly.type
_entity_poly.pdbx_seq_one_letter_code
_entity_poly.pdbx_strand_id
1 'polypeptide(L)'
;MSDKVFRGNRGATGVFFMTLVTIATVVYWLNPPGNPGVDMACMIVIGFLIYGPVMLIGLHALELAPKKAAGTAAGFTGLFGYLGGSVAASAIVGYTVDFFGWDGGFMVMIGGSVLAVLLLIVVMVGRKASSPAAETLLRNEHENGNNDLDDRDAAGRLHAELCRSGGG
;
A
#
# COMPACT_ATOMS: atom_id res chain seq x y z
N MET A 1 22.60 6.90 11.12
CA MET A 1 21.25 7.37 11.54
C MET A 1 20.15 6.88 10.58
N SER A 2 20.20 5.61 10.13
CA SER A 2 19.23 5.00 9.19
C SER A 2 18.51 3.78 9.80
N ASP A 3 18.97 3.31 10.96
CA ASP A 3 18.47 2.11 11.64
C ASP A 3 17.10 2.25 12.34
N LYS A 4 16.44 3.41 12.23
CA LYS A 4 15.07 3.61 12.75
C LYS A 4 14.01 3.82 11.68
N VAL A 5 14.40 4.06 10.42
CA VAL A 5 13.48 4.29 9.29
C VAL A 5 13.16 3.00 8.51
N PHE A 6 14.04 2.00 8.57
CA PHE A 6 13.93 0.76 7.78
C PHE A 6 13.37 -0.46 8.54
N ARG A 7 12.35 -0.29 9.40
CA ARG A 7 11.63 -1.44 9.99
C ARG A 7 10.52 -1.96 9.06
N GLY A 8 10.90 -2.45 7.89
CA GLY A 8 10.16 -3.46 7.09
C GLY A 8 8.71 -3.16 6.72
N ASN A 9 8.22 -1.93 6.93
CA ASN A 9 6.82 -1.60 6.74
C ASN A 9 6.69 -0.94 5.38
N ARG A 10 6.19 -1.70 4.40
CA ARG A 10 6.08 -1.27 3.00
C ARG A 10 5.32 0.07 2.81
N GLY A 11 4.51 0.48 3.78
CA GLY A 11 3.87 1.80 3.82
C GLY A 11 4.77 2.96 4.31
N ALA A 12 5.76 2.71 5.18
CA ALA A 12 6.69 3.74 5.66
C ALA A 12 7.58 4.28 4.54
N THR A 13 7.99 3.41 3.60
CA THR A 13 8.70 3.82 2.39
C THR A 13 7.81 4.73 1.53
N GLY A 14 6.53 4.39 1.33
CA GLY A 14 5.60 5.22 0.57
C GLY A 14 5.40 6.63 1.15
N VAL A 15 5.23 6.75 2.47
CA VAL A 15 5.07 8.04 3.16
C VAL A 15 6.34 8.88 3.08
N PHE A 16 7.52 8.29 3.25
CA PHE A 16 8.78 9.01 3.13
C PHE A 16 8.98 9.60 1.72
N PHE A 17 8.77 8.78 0.69
CA PHE A 17 8.88 9.22 -0.70
C PHE A 17 7.84 10.29 -1.06
N MET A 18 6.58 10.14 -0.61
CA MET A 18 5.54 11.15 -0.85
C MET A 18 5.76 12.47 -0.11
N THR A 19 6.40 12.42 1.06
CA THR A 19 6.78 13.62 1.81
C THR A 19 7.88 14.38 1.06
N LEU A 20 8.90 13.69 0.53
CA LEU A 20 9.88 14.35 -0.33
C LEU A 20 9.27 14.87 -1.64
N VAL A 21 8.32 14.15 -2.27
CA VAL A 21 7.60 14.65 -3.45
C VAL A 21 6.87 15.95 -3.11
N THR A 22 6.15 15.99 -1.99
CA THR A 22 5.43 17.20 -1.56
C THR A 22 6.39 18.38 -1.34
N ILE A 23 7.55 18.14 -0.71
CA ILE A 23 8.59 19.17 -0.54
C ILE A 23 9.13 19.63 -1.90
N ALA A 24 9.42 18.71 -2.84
CA ALA A 24 9.90 19.05 -4.17
C ALA A 24 8.86 19.86 -4.97
N THR A 25 7.57 19.54 -4.84
CA THR A 25 6.47 20.28 -5.47
C THR A 25 6.29 21.68 -4.85
N VAL A 26 6.47 21.82 -3.53
CA VAL A 26 6.44 23.14 -2.86
C VAL A 26 7.63 24.00 -3.29
N VAL A 27 8.83 23.40 -3.41
CA VAL A 27 10.03 24.08 -3.93
C VAL A 27 9.84 24.51 -5.38
N TYR A 28 9.16 23.69 -6.19
CA TYR A 28 8.80 24.03 -7.56
C TYR A 28 7.86 25.26 -7.63
N TRP A 29 6.90 25.40 -6.71
CA TRP A 29 6.03 26.58 -6.63
C TRP A 29 6.78 27.82 -6.12
N LEU A 30 7.67 27.68 -5.13
CA LEU A 30 8.44 28.81 -4.59
C LEU A 30 9.55 29.32 -5.51
N ASN A 31 9.82 28.67 -6.64
CA ASN A 31 10.82 29.10 -7.60
C ASN A 31 10.24 30.20 -8.53
N PRO A 32 10.79 31.43 -8.54
CA PRO A 32 10.33 32.47 -9.43
C PRO A 32 10.55 32.08 -10.91
N PRO A 33 9.59 32.39 -11.80
CA PRO A 33 9.66 32.04 -13.22
C PRO A 33 10.90 32.67 -13.87
N GLY A 34 11.81 31.83 -14.38
CA GLY A 34 13.04 32.29 -15.03
C GLY A 34 14.23 31.32 -14.99
N ASN A 35 14.14 30.20 -14.24
CA ASN A 35 15.25 29.24 -14.15
C ASN A 35 14.84 27.82 -14.59
N PRO A 36 14.79 27.55 -15.93
CA PRO A 36 14.36 26.26 -16.47
C PRO A 36 15.22 25.06 -16.04
N GLY A 37 16.42 25.31 -15.50
CA GLY A 37 17.27 24.27 -14.92
C GLY A 37 16.71 23.69 -13.61
N VAL A 38 16.06 24.52 -12.79
CA VAL A 38 15.44 24.08 -11.53
C VAL A 38 14.16 23.30 -11.82
N ASP A 39 13.36 23.75 -12.78
CA ASP A 39 12.14 23.06 -13.20
C ASP A 39 12.44 21.66 -13.74
N MET A 40 13.48 21.55 -14.57
CA MET A 40 13.99 20.27 -15.09
C MET A 40 14.52 19.36 -13.97
N ALA A 41 15.31 19.90 -13.04
CA ALA A 41 15.83 19.13 -11.90
C ALA A 41 14.71 18.63 -10.98
N CYS A 42 13.73 19.48 -10.67
CA CYS A 42 12.55 19.11 -9.89
C CYS A 42 11.73 18.03 -10.58
N MET A 43 11.47 18.13 -11.88
CA MET A 43 10.76 17.10 -12.66
C MET A 43 11.48 15.74 -12.63
N ILE A 44 12.81 15.74 -12.77
CA ILE A 44 13.63 14.51 -12.68
C ILE A 44 13.54 13.90 -11.27
N VAL A 45 13.66 14.72 -10.22
CA VAL A 45 13.61 14.26 -8.83
C VAL A 45 12.22 13.73 -8.49
N ILE A 46 11.15 14.43 -8.86
CA ILE A 46 9.76 14.00 -8.64
C ILE A 46 9.49 12.69 -9.39
N GLY A 47 9.93 12.58 -10.65
CA GLY A 47 9.76 11.36 -11.45
C GLY A 47 10.48 10.15 -10.87
N PHE A 48 11.70 10.34 -10.35
CA PHE A 48 12.42 9.27 -9.67
C PHE A 48 11.76 8.89 -8.33
N LEU A 49 11.32 9.87 -7.56
CA LEU A 49 10.71 9.63 -6.24
C LEU A 49 9.32 9.00 -6.33
N ILE A 50 8.48 9.34 -7.31
CA ILE A 50 7.12 8.80 -7.41
C ILE A 50 7.10 7.33 -7.83
N TYR A 51 8.15 6.86 -8.52
CA TYR A 51 8.25 5.48 -8.99
C TYR A 51 8.31 4.47 -7.83
N GLY A 52 8.95 4.86 -6.72
CA GLY A 52 9.05 4.03 -5.51
C GLY A 52 7.68 3.66 -4.93
N PRO A 53 6.84 4.63 -4.53
CA PRO A 53 5.49 4.39 -4.03
C PRO A 53 4.59 3.66 -5.02
N VAL A 54 4.62 4.03 -6.31
CA VAL A 54 3.76 3.42 -7.35
C VAL A 54 4.01 1.92 -7.46
N MET A 55 5.28 1.50 -7.48
CA MET A 55 5.62 0.07 -7.54
C MET A 55 5.25 -0.67 -6.25
N LEU A 56 5.40 -0.03 -5.09
CA LEU A 56 5.02 -0.61 -3.81
C LEU A 56 3.51 -0.84 -3.70
N ILE A 57 2.68 0.06 -4.23
CA ILE A 57 1.22 -0.09 -4.23
C ILE A 57 0.78 -1.31 -5.06
N GLY A 58 1.39 -1.53 -6.22
CA GLY A 58 1.14 -2.71 -7.05
C GLY A 58 1.49 -4.02 -6.32
N LEU A 59 2.62 -4.04 -5.62
CA LEU A 59 3.01 -5.19 -4.79
C LEU A 59 2.03 -5.41 -3.63
N HIS A 60 1.53 -4.35 -2.99
CA HIS A 60 0.53 -4.49 -1.91
C HIS A 60 -0.76 -5.11 -2.42
N ALA A 61 -1.26 -4.70 -3.58
CA ALA A 61 -2.48 -5.26 -4.16
C ALA A 61 -2.33 -6.76 -4.45
N LEU A 62 -1.15 -7.20 -4.88
CA LEU A 62 -0.85 -8.60 -5.17
C LEU A 62 -0.72 -9.45 -3.90
N GLU A 63 -0.22 -8.90 -2.81
CA GLU A 63 -0.10 -9.61 -1.53
C GLU A 63 -1.43 -9.82 -0.81
N LEU A 64 -2.39 -8.92 -1.03
CA LEU A 64 -3.73 -9.00 -0.44
C LEU A 64 -4.68 -9.90 -1.24
N ALA A 65 -4.35 -10.23 -2.48
CA ALA A 65 -5.22 -10.99 -3.36
C ALA A 65 -4.84 -12.48 -3.40
N PRO A 66 -5.82 -13.41 -3.38
CA PRO A 66 -5.55 -14.84 -3.50
C PRO A 66 -4.85 -15.13 -4.83
N LYS A 67 -3.91 -16.08 -4.85
CA LYS A 67 -3.01 -16.38 -5.99
C LYS A 67 -3.71 -16.60 -7.34
N LYS A 68 -5.01 -16.92 -7.34
CA LYS A 68 -5.86 -17.06 -8.54
C LYS A 68 -6.50 -15.76 -9.06
N ALA A 69 -6.61 -14.71 -8.24
CA ALA A 69 -7.27 -13.44 -8.59
C ALA A 69 -6.36 -12.20 -8.44
N ALA A 70 -5.08 -12.40 -8.09
CA ALA A 70 -4.10 -11.33 -7.91
C ALA A 70 -3.93 -10.44 -9.15
N GLY A 71 -3.92 -11.05 -10.35
CA GLY A 71 -3.85 -10.31 -11.60
C GLY A 71 -5.05 -9.38 -11.84
N THR A 72 -6.25 -9.83 -11.49
CA THR A 72 -7.48 -9.03 -11.65
C THR A 72 -7.53 -7.87 -10.65
N ALA A 73 -7.13 -8.09 -9.40
CA ALA A 73 -7.05 -7.03 -8.39
C ALA A 73 -6.02 -5.96 -8.79
N ALA A 74 -4.81 -6.37 -9.18
CA ALA A 74 -3.79 -5.45 -9.67
C ALA A 74 -4.24 -4.71 -10.95
N GLY A 75 -4.84 -5.42 -11.91
CA GLY A 75 -5.39 -4.84 -13.13
C GLY A 75 -6.50 -3.82 -12.88
N PHE A 76 -7.37 -4.08 -11.90
CA PHE A 76 -8.41 -3.13 -11.48
C PHE A 76 -7.81 -1.88 -10.84
N THR A 77 -6.81 -2.03 -9.95
CA THR A 77 -6.10 -0.86 -9.39
C THR A 77 -5.39 -0.03 -10.47
N GLY A 78 -4.82 -0.69 -11.47
CA GLY A 78 -4.19 -0.03 -12.63
C GLY A 78 -5.20 0.68 -13.52
N LEU A 79 -6.37 0.08 -13.77
CA LEU A 79 -7.43 0.67 -14.58
C LEU A 79 -7.97 1.96 -13.94
N PHE A 80 -8.28 1.94 -12.64
CA PHE A 80 -8.77 3.14 -11.94
C PHE A 80 -7.66 4.15 -11.67
N GLY A 81 -6.42 3.71 -11.47
CA GLY A 81 -5.26 4.59 -11.31
C GLY A 81 -4.91 5.33 -12.60
N TYR A 82 -4.83 4.63 -13.73
CA TYR A 82 -4.53 5.26 -15.01
C TYR A 82 -5.76 5.89 -15.65
N LEU A 83 -6.82 5.15 -15.94
CA LEU A 83 -7.96 5.71 -16.68
C LEU A 83 -8.74 6.69 -15.80
N GLY A 84 -9.10 6.27 -14.59
CA GLY A 84 -9.82 7.15 -13.65
C GLY A 84 -8.96 8.34 -13.20
N GLY A 85 -7.73 8.08 -12.77
CA GLY A 85 -6.80 9.10 -12.30
C GLY A 85 -6.35 10.08 -13.39
N SER A 86 -5.94 9.61 -14.56
CA SER A 86 -5.48 10.50 -15.64
C SER A 86 -6.62 11.33 -16.23
N VAL A 87 -7.82 10.74 -16.40
CA VAL A 87 -8.97 11.48 -16.93
C VAL A 87 -9.46 12.49 -15.91
N ALA A 88 -9.59 12.11 -14.63
CA ALA A 88 -9.97 13.05 -13.58
C ALA A 88 -8.92 14.16 -13.41
N ALA A 89 -7.63 13.83 -13.39
CA ALA A 89 -6.57 14.82 -13.29
C ALA A 89 -6.58 15.77 -14.49
N SER A 90 -6.70 15.26 -15.71
CA SER A 90 -6.73 16.09 -16.93
C SER A 90 -7.97 16.98 -16.97
N ALA A 91 -9.13 16.47 -16.55
CA ALA A 91 -10.37 17.26 -16.49
C ALA A 91 -10.32 18.33 -15.38
N ILE A 92 -9.87 17.98 -14.18
CA ILE A 92 -9.80 18.91 -13.04
C ILE A 92 -8.74 19.98 -13.29
N VAL A 93 -7.53 19.59 -13.73
CA VAL A 93 -6.44 20.52 -14.03
C VAL A 93 -6.79 21.37 -15.23
N GLY A 94 -7.34 20.78 -16.31
CA GLY A 94 -7.76 21.53 -17.50
C GLY A 94 -8.80 22.60 -17.15
N TYR A 95 -9.86 22.20 -16.44
CA TYR A 95 -10.88 23.16 -15.99
C TYR A 95 -10.31 24.23 -15.06
N THR A 96 -9.40 23.87 -14.16
CA THR A 96 -8.81 24.85 -13.23
C THR A 96 -7.87 25.82 -13.95
N VAL A 97 -7.08 25.35 -14.92
CA VAL A 97 -6.16 26.19 -15.68
C VAL A 97 -6.90 27.13 -16.63
N ASP A 98 -8.03 26.70 -17.22
CA ASP A 98 -8.83 27.54 -18.10
C ASP A 98 -9.49 28.72 -17.38
N PHE A 99 -9.86 28.56 -16.09
CA PHE A 99 -10.52 29.61 -15.31
C PHE A 99 -9.58 30.40 -14.38
N PHE A 100 -8.62 29.75 -13.72
CA PHE A 100 -7.72 30.34 -12.72
C PHE A 100 -6.27 30.47 -13.20
N GLY A 101 -5.98 30.04 -14.43
CA GLY A 101 -4.62 30.05 -14.96
C GLY A 101 -3.72 28.99 -14.33
N TRP A 102 -2.43 29.08 -14.65
CA TRP A 102 -1.41 28.11 -14.20
C TRP A 102 -1.24 28.07 -12.67
N ASP A 103 -1.49 29.18 -11.97
CA ASP A 103 -1.48 29.22 -10.50
C ASP A 103 -2.52 28.27 -9.89
N GLY A 104 -3.73 28.22 -10.47
CA GLY A 104 -4.77 27.27 -10.07
C GLY A 104 -4.38 25.81 -10.33
N GLY A 105 -3.72 25.55 -11.46
CA GLY A 105 -3.19 24.22 -11.79
C GLY A 105 -2.17 23.71 -10.77
N PHE A 106 -1.25 24.58 -10.33
CA PHE A 106 -0.28 24.24 -9.28
C PHE A 106 -0.95 24.01 -7.92
N MET A 107 -1.95 24.82 -7.58
CA MET A 107 -2.71 24.66 -6.34
C MET A 107 -3.44 23.32 -6.27
N VAL A 108 -4.00 22.86 -7.41
CA VAL A 108 -4.61 21.52 -7.55
C VAL A 108 -3.57 20.41 -7.45
N MET A 109 -2.39 20.56 -8.07
CA MET A 109 -1.29 19.57 -8.00
C MET A 109 -0.77 19.39 -6.56
N ILE A 110 -0.63 20.49 -5.82
CA ILE A 110 -0.24 20.47 -4.40
C ILE A 110 -1.35 19.83 -3.56
N GLY A 111 -2.60 20.26 -3.76
CA GLY A 111 -3.76 19.71 -3.05
C GLY A 111 -3.90 18.20 -3.24
N GLY A 112 -3.71 17.72 -4.48
CA GLY A 112 -3.69 16.30 -4.81
C GLY A 112 -2.54 15.54 -4.14
N SER A 113 -1.34 16.13 -4.10
CA SER A 113 -0.17 15.54 -3.45
C SER A 113 -0.37 15.40 -1.94
N VAL A 114 -0.91 16.42 -1.27
CA VAL A 114 -1.22 16.39 0.16
C VAL A 114 -2.34 15.39 0.45
N LEU A 115 -3.38 15.34 -0.37
CA LEU A 115 -4.46 14.37 -0.24
C LEU A 115 -3.94 12.93 -0.42
N ALA A 116 -3.02 12.71 -1.36
CA ALA A 116 -2.37 11.41 -1.56
C ALA A 116 -1.55 11.00 -0.33
N VAL A 117 -0.78 11.93 0.26
CA VAL A 117 -0.06 11.70 1.53
C VAL A 117 -1.04 11.31 2.65
N LEU A 118 -2.13 12.05 2.82
CA LEU A 118 -3.16 11.76 3.83
C LEU A 118 -3.78 10.38 3.64
N LEU A 119 -4.18 10.04 2.42
CA LEU A 119 -4.73 8.72 2.10
C LEU A 119 -3.72 7.60 2.37
N LEU A 120 -2.44 7.80 2.04
CA LEU A 120 -1.38 6.82 2.29
C LEU A 120 -1.14 6.62 3.79
N ILE A 121 -1.21 7.70 4.59
CA ILE A 121 -1.17 7.63 6.06
C ILE A 121 -2.37 6.84 6.60
N VAL A 122 -3.58 7.12 6.13
CA VAL A 122 -4.80 6.39 6.55
C VAL A 122 -4.70 4.90 6.21
N VAL A 123 -4.24 4.55 5.00
CA VAL A 123 -3.98 3.16 4.59
C VAL A 123 -2.96 2.48 5.50
N MET A 124 -1.90 3.18 5.90
CA MET A 124 -0.89 2.66 6.82
C MET A 124 -1.48 2.37 8.21
N VAL A 125 -2.34 3.25 8.72
CA VAL A 125 -3.03 3.05 10.01
C VAL A 125 -4.00 1.86 9.93
N GLY A 126 -4.77 1.75 8.85
CA GLY A 126 -5.68 0.62 8.61
C GLY A 126 -4.97 -0.73 8.56
N ARG A 127 -3.80 -0.82 7.92
CA ARG A 127 -2.98 -2.05 7.88
C ARG A 127 -2.46 -2.46 9.27
N LYS A 128 -2.14 -1.48 10.13
CA LYS A 128 -1.70 -1.74 11.50
C LYS A 128 -2.79 -2.41 12.35
N ALA A 129 -4.06 -2.19 12.01
CA ALA A 129 -5.19 -2.85 12.67
C ALA A 129 -5.46 -4.27 12.12
N SER A 130 -5.22 -4.52 10.83
CA SER A 130 -5.51 -5.82 10.20
C SER A 130 -4.43 -6.89 10.43
N SER A 131 -3.16 -6.52 10.57
CA SER A 131 -2.06 -7.49 10.78
C SER A 131 -2.10 -8.23 12.14
N PRO A 132 -2.34 -7.57 13.30
CA PRO A 132 -2.32 -8.28 14.58
C PRO A 132 -3.57 -9.15 14.80
N ALA A 133 -4.74 -8.77 14.27
CA ALA A 133 -5.97 -9.52 14.46
C ALA A 133 -6.05 -10.78 13.56
N ALA A 134 -5.62 -10.68 12.29
CA ALA A 134 -5.67 -11.81 11.35
C ALA A 134 -4.65 -12.92 11.70
N GLU A 135 -3.46 -12.54 12.17
CA GLU A 135 -2.44 -13.49 12.60
C GLU A 135 -2.88 -14.26 13.86
N THR A 136 -3.61 -13.59 14.77
CA THR A 136 -4.17 -14.23 15.97
C THR A 136 -5.29 -15.21 15.63
N LEU A 137 -6.15 -14.88 14.65
CA LEU A 137 -7.24 -15.76 14.22
C LEU A 137 -6.73 -17.00 13.48
N LEU A 138 -5.77 -16.85 12.56
CA LEU A 138 -5.18 -18.01 11.87
C LEU A 138 -4.38 -18.90 12.82
N ARG A 139 -3.67 -18.31 13.78
CA ARG A 139 -2.97 -19.07 14.81
C ARG A 139 -3.95 -19.84 15.71
N ASN A 140 -5.08 -19.24 16.08
CA ASN A 140 -6.13 -19.92 16.84
C ASN A 140 -6.80 -21.05 16.04
N GLU A 141 -7.06 -20.90 14.73
CA GLU A 141 -7.57 -22.01 13.90
C GLU A 141 -6.56 -23.16 13.75
N HIS A 142 -5.26 -22.84 13.60
CA HIS A 142 -4.22 -23.85 13.49
C HIS A 142 -3.99 -24.59 14.83
N GLU A 143 -4.10 -23.88 15.95
CA GLU A 143 -3.99 -24.46 17.29
C GLU A 143 -5.20 -25.34 17.62
N ASN A 144 -6.41 -24.88 17.27
CA ASN A 144 -7.64 -25.65 17.48
C ASN A 144 -7.68 -26.90 16.58
N GLY A 145 -7.31 -26.78 15.31
CA GLY A 145 -7.22 -27.93 14.40
C GLY A 145 -6.14 -28.95 14.77
N ASN A 146 -5.05 -28.52 15.41
CA ASN A 146 -4.01 -29.43 15.91
C ASN A 146 -4.49 -30.19 17.15
N ASN A 147 -5.21 -29.53 18.07
CA ASN A 147 -5.77 -30.17 19.26
C ASN A 147 -6.84 -31.22 18.89
N ASP A 148 -7.68 -30.93 17.89
CA ASP A 148 -8.68 -31.88 17.39
C ASP A 148 -8.06 -33.16 16.78
N LEU A 149 -6.91 -33.03 16.12
CA LEU A 149 -6.16 -34.16 15.55
C LEU A 149 -5.51 -35.00 16.66
N ASP A 150 -4.90 -34.36 17.65
CA ASP A 150 -4.25 -35.04 18.78
C ASP A 150 -5.27 -35.82 19.63
N ASP A 151 -6.48 -35.26 19.86
CA ASP A 151 -7.58 -35.95 20.55
C ASP A 151 -8.10 -37.16 19.77
N ARG A 152 -8.20 -37.06 18.43
CA ARG A 152 -8.59 -38.19 17.58
C ARG A 152 -7.55 -39.29 17.54
N ASP A 153 -6.27 -38.92 17.50
CA ASP A 153 -5.16 -39.88 17.52
C ASP A 153 -5.04 -40.56 18.89
N ALA A 154 -5.24 -39.82 19.99
CA ALA A 154 -5.31 -40.35 21.35
C ALA A 154 -6.48 -41.34 21.52
N ALA A 155 -7.67 -41.00 21.02
CA ALA A 155 -8.82 -41.91 21.03
C ALA A 155 -8.57 -43.18 20.20
N GLY A 156 -7.92 -43.04 19.03
CA GLY A 156 -7.54 -44.17 18.18
C GLY A 156 -6.54 -45.12 18.84
N ARG A 157 -5.54 -44.57 19.54
CA ARG A 157 -4.55 -45.36 20.30
C ARG A 157 -5.19 -46.10 21.47
N LEU A 158 -6.08 -45.44 22.22
CA LEU A 158 -6.79 -46.07 23.34
C LEU A 158 -7.69 -47.23 22.86
N HIS A 159 -8.37 -47.05 21.74
CA HIS A 159 -9.19 -48.10 21.13
C HIS A 159 -8.34 -49.28 20.63
N ALA A 160 -7.14 -49.03 20.10
CA ALA A 160 -6.20 -50.07 19.70
C ALA A 160 -5.63 -50.85 20.90
N GLU A 161 -5.35 -50.18 22.03
CA GLU A 161 -4.91 -50.83 23.27
C GLU A 161 -6.03 -51.67 23.91
N LEU A 162 -7.27 -51.19 23.91
CA LEU A 162 -8.43 -51.94 24.41
C LEU A 162 -8.68 -53.22 23.60
N CYS A 163 -8.56 -53.18 22.27
CA CYS A 163 -8.63 -54.38 21.42
C CYS A 163 -7.49 -55.37 21.71
N ARG A 164 -6.32 -54.90 22.13
CA ARG A 164 -5.16 -55.76 22.44
C ARG A 164 -5.26 -56.42 23.83
N SER A 165 -5.98 -55.79 24.76
CA SER A 165 -6.17 -56.28 26.13
C SER A 165 -7.33 -57.28 26.30
N GLY A 166 -8.27 -57.36 25.36
CA GLY A 166 -9.45 -58.25 25.44
C GLY A 166 -9.30 -59.62 24.78
N GLY A 167 -8.09 -59.98 24.32
CA GLY A 167 -7.81 -61.19 23.53
C GLY A 167 -7.12 -62.34 24.28
N GLY A 168 -7.13 -62.35 25.62
CA GLY A 168 -6.61 -63.45 26.45
C GLY A 168 -7.68 -63.92 27.42
#